data_AF-A0A4P7F7C5-F1
#
_entry.id   AF-A0A4P7F7C5-F1
#
_cell.length_a   1.000
_cell.length_b   1.000
_cell.length_c   1.000
_cell.angle_alpha   90.00
_cell.angle_beta   90.00
_cell.angle_gamma   90.00
#
_symmetry.space_group_name_H-M   'P 1'
#
loop_
_entity.id
_entity.type
_entity.pdbx_description
1 polymer ?
#
loop_
_entity_poly.entity_id
_entity_poly.type
_entity_poly.pdbx_seq_one_letter_code
_entity_poly.pdbx_strand_id
1 'polypeptide(L)'
;MEREIRTSAELQEVCLRTLKQCPGFEQVNEILIQPRENAEGCANWTLAAVRPRVDNSSLRAARETIGLLQQTYQLDAEEASVRMKRRI
;
A
#
# COMPACT_ATOMS: atom_id res chain seq x y z
N MET A 1 -13.48 -5.48 -13.33
CA MET A 1 -12.42 -4.44 -13.31
C MET A 1 -11.11 -5.16 -13.08
N GLU A 2 -10.21 -5.13 -14.05
CA GLU A 2 -8.86 -5.67 -13.89
C GLU A 2 -8.04 -4.65 -13.09
N ARG A 3 -7.33 -5.12 -12.06
CA ARG A 3 -6.47 -4.27 -11.24
C ARG A 3 -5.15 -4.07 -11.96
N GLU A 4 -4.58 -2.88 -11.85
CA GLU A 4 -3.31 -2.55 -12.48
C GLU A 4 -2.16 -3.19 -11.69
N ILE A 5 -1.39 -4.06 -12.35
CA ILE A 5 -0.24 -4.74 -11.74
C ILE A 5 0.95 -3.80 -11.74
N ARG A 6 1.56 -3.63 -10.56
CA ARG A 6 2.71 -2.76 -10.34
C ARG A 6 3.74 -3.44 -9.45
N THR A 7 5.00 -3.08 -9.66
CA THR A 7 6.08 -3.49 -8.77
C THR A 7 5.91 -2.88 -7.37
N SER A 8 6.60 -3.44 -6.39
CA SER A 8 6.60 -2.95 -5.02
C SER A 8 7.11 -1.52 -4.92
N ALA A 9 8.09 -1.14 -5.74
CA ALA A 9 8.64 0.22 -5.73
C ALA A 9 7.63 1.21 -6.31
N GLU A 10 7.00 0.87 -7.43
CA GLU A 10 5.97 1.71 -8.05
C GLU A 10 4.75 1.85 -7.14
N LEU A 11 4.29 0.77 -6.51
CA LEU A 11 3.19 0.82 -5.54
C LEU A 11 3.50 1.73 -4.36
N GLN A 12 4.72 1.63 -3.81
CA GLN A 12 5.15 2.52 -2.73
C GLN A 12 5.15 3.97 -3.17
N GLU A 13 5.64 4.27 -4.39
CA GLU A 13 5.65 5.62 -4.93
C GLU A 13 4.24 6.17 -5.15
N VAL A 14 3.35 5.39 -5.78
CA VAL A 14 1.96 5.79 -6.02
C VAL A 14 1.25 6.02 -4.69
N CYS A 15 1.37 5.08 -3.74
CA CYS A 15 0.81 5.26 -2.41
C CYS A 15 1.36 6.51 -1.74
N LEU A 16 2.66 6.79 -1.84
CA LEU A 16 3.29 7.93 -1.19
C LEU A 16 2.78 9.24 -1.78
N ARG A 17 2.73 9.33 -3.11
CA ARG A 17 2.24 10.51 -3.82
C ARG A 17 0.76 10.77 -3.53
N THR A 18 -0.06 9.73 -3.49
CA THR A 18 -1.49 9.86 -3.21
C THR A 18 -1.73 10.20 -1.73
N LEU A 19 -1.09 9.49 -0.79
CA LEU A 19 -1.30 9.75 0.64
C LEU A 19 -0.79 11.12 1.06
N LYS A 20 0.27 11.66 0.45
CA LYS A 20 0.72 13.05 0.71
C LYS A 20 -0.35 14.12 0.44
N GLN A 21 -1.39 13.80 -0.34
CA GLN A 21 -2.51 14.71 -0.58
C GLN A 21 -3.58 14.64 0.53
N CYS A 22 -3.49 13.65 1.43
CA CYS A 22 -4.38 13.50 2.57
C CYS A 22 -3.91 14.36 3.76
N PRO A 23 -4.84 14.98 4.50
CA PRO A 23 -4.50 15.72 5.72
C PRO A 23 -3.76 14.86 6.76
N GLY A 24 -2.60 15.35 7.21
CA GLY A 24 -1.73 14.70 8.20
C GLY A 24 -0.72 13.71 7.64
N PHE A 25 -0.61 13.59 6.30
CA PHE A 25 0.41 12.78 5.62
C PHE A 25 1.46 13.63 4.87
N GLU A 26 1.42 14.95 5.00
CA GLU A 26 2.26 15.90 4.26
C GLU A 26 3.76 15.64 4.51
N GLN A 27 4.10 15.21 5.72
CA GLN A 27 5.46 14.92 6.14
C GLN A 27 5.89 13.47 5.87
N VAL A 28 4.97 12.59 5.45
CA VAL A 28 5.30 11.18 5.15
C VAL A 28 6.27 11.14 3.99
N ASN A 29 7.39 10.46 4.17
CA ASN A 29 8.44 10.33 3.14
C ASN A 29 8.70 8.87 2.75
N GLU A 30 8.24 7.91 3.56
CA GLU A 30 8.41 6.50 3.29
C GLU A 30 7.11 5.75 3.56
N ILE A 31 6.80 4.81 2.66
CA ILE A 31 5.70 3.88 2.81
C ILE A 31 6.22 2.46 2.67
N LEU A 32 5.81 1.61 3.61
CA LEU A 32 6.03 0.18 3.53
C LEU A 32 4.74 -0.50 3.14
N ILE A 33 4.81 -1.29 2.06
CA ILE A 33 3.75 -2.23 1.68
C ILE A 33 4.18 -3.66 2.02
N GLN A 34 3.20 -4.51 2.28
CA GLN A 34 3.43 -5.93 2.58
C GLN A 34 2.52 -6.80 1.73
N PRO A 35 3.03 -7.87 1.09
CA PRO A 35 2.21 -8.85 0.39
C PRO A 35 1.25 -9.58 1.35
N ARG A 36 0.10 -10.02 0.83
CA ARG A 36 -0.92 -10.79 1.55
C ARG A 36 -1.10 -12.17 0.92
N GLU A 37 -1.09 -13.22 1.75
CA GLU A 37 -1.19 -14.62 1.33
C GLU A 37 -2.60 -15.04 0.89
N ASN A 38 -3.64 -14.49 1.53
CA ASN A 38 -5.04 -14.84 1.27
C ASN A 38 -5.83 -13.61 0.83
N ALA A 39 -5.60 -13.18 -0.40
CA ALA A 39 -6.22 -11.98 -0.98
C ALA A 39 -7.36 -12.30 -1.95
N GLU A 40 -8.08 -13.40 -1.74
CA GLU A 40 -9.22 -13.77 -2.58
C GLU A 40 -10.24 -12.61 -2.64
N GLY A 41 -10.43 -12.05 -3.84
CA GLY A 41 -11.30 -10.90 -4.07
C GLY A 41 -10.76 -9.54 -3.62
N CYS A 42 -9.59 -9.45 -2.97
CA CYS A 42 -9.00 -8.24 -2.40
C CYS A 42 -7.64 -7.87 -3.05
N ALA A 43 -7.04 -6.75 -2.62
CA ALA A 43 -5.63 -6.47 -2.92
C ALA A 43 -4.71 -7.54 -2.30
N ASN A 44 -3.73 -8.00 -3.08
CA ASN A 44 -2.67 -8.90 -2.64
C ASN A 44 -1.57 -8.21 -1.83
N TRP A 45 -1.81 -6.99 -1.37
CA TRP A 45 -0.90 -6.21 -0.54
C TRP A 45 -1.69 -5.34 0.46
N THR A 46 -0.99 -4.90 1.50
CA THR A 46 -1.49 -3.91 2.46
C THR A 46 -0.46 -2.83 2.72
N LEU A 47 -0.93 -1.63 3.07
CA LEU A 47 -0.11 -0.61 3.70
C LEU A 47 0.31 -1.12 5.08
N ALA A 48 1.59 -1.39 5.28
CA ALA A 48 2.13 -1.95 6.51
C ALA A 48 2.63 -0.87 7.46
N ALA A 49 3.24 0.19 6.93
CA ALA A 49 3.70 1.32 7.72
C ALA A 49 3.83 2.59 6.86
N VAL A 50 3.76 3.72 7.53
CA VAL A 50 4.13 5.04 6.99
C VAL A 50 5.13 5.68 7.94
N ARG A 51 6.10 6.41 7.40
CA ARG A 51 7.11 7.15 8.18
C ARG A 51 7.20 8.61 7.71
N PRO A 52 7.31 9.58 8.64
CA PRO A 52 7.03 9.47 10.08
C PRO A 52 5.62 8.91 10.36
N ARG A 53 5.43 8.36 11.56
CA ARG A 53 4.13 7.85 11.97
C ARG A 53 3.13 9.00 11.99
N VAL A 54 1.99 8.78 11.37
CA VAL A 54 0.86 9.73 11.41
C VAL A 54 -0.09 9.35 12.53
N ASP A 55 -0.88 10.31 12.99
CA ASP A 55 -1.87 10.06 14.03
C ASP A 55 -3.01 9.15 13.54
N ASN A 56 -3.68 8.51 14.50
CA ASN A 56 -4.77 7.59 14.20
C ASN A 56 -5.97 8.26 13.53
N SER A 57 -6.19 9.56 13.73
CA SER A 57 -7.26 10.32 13.06
C SER A 57 -6.97 10.46 11.57
N SER A 58 -5.75 10.86 11.21
CA SER A 58 -5.30 10.91 9.81
C SER A 58 -5.32 9.55 9.15
N LEU A 59 -4.85 8.48 9.82
CA LEU A 59 -4.98 7.11 9.30
C LEU A 59 -6.44 6.76 8.99
N ARG A 60 -7.39 7.10 9.88
CA ARG A 60 -8.81 6.84 9.67
C ARG A 60 -9.36 7.64 8.50
N ALA A 61 -9.01 8.93 8.38
CA ALA A 61 -9.44 9.78 7.28
C ALA A 61 -8.93 9.26 5.93
N ALA A 62 -7.71 8.71 5.87
CA ALA A 62 -7.13 8.14 4.66
C ALA A 62 -7.63 6.72 4.30
N ARG A 63 -8.50 6.09 5.11
CA ARG A 63 -8.95 4.71 4.85
C ARG A 63 -9.65 4.54 3.51
N GLU A 64 -10.45 5.51 3.09
CA GLU A 64 -11.13 5.46 1.79
C GLU A 64 -10.12 5.55 0.64
N THR A 65 -9.13 6.44 0.74
CA THR A 65 -8.04 6.56 -0.23
C THR A 65 -7.21 5.27 -0.32
N ILE A 66 -6.86 4.67 0.81
CA ILE A 66 -6.16 3.38 0.87
C ILE A 66 -7.02 2.28 0.23
N GLY A 67 -8.32 2.27 0.53
CA GLY A 67 -9.27 1.33 -0.06
C GLY A 67 -9.40 1.47 -1.57
N LEU A 68 -9.34 2.70 -2.10
CA LEU A 68 -9.31 2.96 -3.54
C LEU A 68 -8.01 2.43 -4.17
N LEU A 69 -6.85 2.73 -3.57
CA LEU A 69 -5.56 2.22 -4.04
C LEU A 69 -5.54 0.68 -4.09
N GLN A 70 -6.12 0.02 -3.10
CA GLN A 70 -6.25 -1.44 -3.05
C GLN A 70 -7.25 -2.02 -4.05
N GLN A 71 -8.24 -1.23 -4.48
CA GLN A 71 -9.15 -1.64 -5.55
C GLN A 71 -8.55 -1.44 -6.93
N THR A 72 -7.70 -0.42 -7.10
CA THR A 72 -7.07 -0.08 -8.37
C THR A 72 -5.83 -0.90 -8.67
N TYR A 73 -4.97 -1.16 -7.67
CA TYR A 73 -3.65 -1.73 -7.90
C TYR A 73 -3.42 -3.10 -7.26
N GLN A 74 -2.63 -3.93 -7.93
CA GLN A 74 -2.10 -5.19 -7.44
C GLN A 74 -0.58 -5.17 -7.43
N LEU A 75 0.01 -5.83 -6.43
CA LEU A 75 1.44 -6.09 -6.38
C LEU A 75 1.77 -7.20 -7.37
N ASP A 76 2.86 -7.04 -8.10
CA ASP A 76 3.37 -8.10 -8.97
C ASP A 76 3.57 -9.42 -8.21
N ALA A 77 3.09 -10.52 -8.81
CA ALA A 77 3.04 -11.83 -8.15
C ALA A 77 4.43 -12.43 -7.90
N GLU A 78 5.42 -12.13 -8.75
CA GLU A 78 6.79 -12.58 -8.57
C GLU A 78 7.43 -11.86 -7.38
N GLU A 79 7.23 -10.55 -7.26
CA GLU A 79 7.72 -9.78 -6.12
C GLU A 79 7.01 -10.12 -4.81
N ALA A 80 5.70 -10.36 -4.87
CA ALA A 80 4.93 -10.83 -3.72
C ALA A 80 5.52 -12.15 -3.19
N SER A 81 5.82 -13.09 -4.10
CA SER A 81 6.41 -14.40 -3.77
C SER A 81 7.83 -14.30 -3.23
N VAL A 82 8.69 -13.45 -3.80
CA VAL A 82 10.07 -13.25 -3.33
C VAL A 82 10.09 -12.63 -1.93
N ARG A 83 9.24 -11.64 -1.66
CA ARG A 83 9.14 -11.00 -0.33
C ARG A 83 8.55 -11.94 0.72
N MET A 84 7.67 -12.86 0.33
CA MET A 84 7.13 -13.88 1.23
C MET A 84 8.18 -14.91 1.64
N LYS A 85 8.98 -15.40 0.68
CA LYS A 85 10.03 -16.40 0.94
C LYS A 85 11.14 -15.89 1.86
N ARG A 86 11.41 -14.58 1.88
CA ARG A 86 12.40 -13.95 2.77
C ARG A 86 11.94 -13.83 4.24
N ARG A 87 10.71 -14.25 4.55
CA ARG A 87 10.11 -14.16 5.88
C ARG A 87 10.13 -15.48 6.66
N ILE A 88 10.78 -16.52 6.11
CA ILE A 88 11.00 -17.85 6.71
C ILE A 88 12.43 -17.94 7.21
#